data_AF-A0A0J8QR18-F1
#
_entry.id   AF-A0A0J8QR18-F1
#
_cell.length_a   1.000
_cell.length_b   1.000
_cell.length_c   1.000
_cell.angle_alpha   90.00
_cell.angle_beta   90.00
_cell.angle_gamma   90.00
#
_symmetry.space_group_name_H-M   'P 1'
#
loop_
_entity.id
_entity.type
_entity.pdbx_description
1 polymer ?
#
loop_
_entity_poly.entity_id
_entity_poly.type
_entity_poly.pdbx_seq_one_letter_code
_entity_poly.pdbx_strand_id
1 'polypeptide(L)'
;MKQWPYALPNFISALFMLIALVAVFLGLDETHEIVRHRSDWGRWLWKKVARRPSSYTYRPLNQTFDEERVDSIDLQPSEPSRSAPASPTTNRTPTIRRKRPPFRQVWTRNVLLTLLTHFVLPLHMSAFNALCFLFLPAPRAPNSREGLFLFGGGLGMPSSRVGLATAIIGIIGLPFQILVYPRWQFRLGTLRAFRVFLPFSPLAYSLAPFLVLLPDRSYVIWPALSAVIFLQVISRTFSIPATVILVNNSVPDPSVLATVHGVAQSVACGARAVGPLLAGWGLGLGLKNNIVGGVWWALALIAILNWALTWTIFEGNTEKGKGDKTHHSPSQ
;
A
#
# COMPACT_ATOMS: atom_id res chain seq x y z
N MET A 1 -11.56 -34.87 -7.69
CA MET A 1 -11.65 -33.72 -6.76
C MET A 1 -11.68 -34.08 -5.27
N LYS A 2 -11.82 -35.36 -4.85
CA LYS A 2 -11.84 -35.74 -3.42
C LYS A 2 -10.48 -35.74 -2.71
N GLN A 3 -9.36 -35.84 -3.44
CA GLN A 3 -8.03 -36.01 -2.85
C GLN A 3 -7.25 -34.70 -2.66
N TRP A 4 -7.52 -33.67 -3.49
CA TRP A 4 -6.85 -32.37 -3.43
C TRP A 4 -7.81 -31.22 -3.76
N PRO A 5 -8.76 -30.89 -2.86
CA PRO A 5 -9.83 -29.93 -3.13
C PRO A 5 -9.32 -28.50 -3.41
N TYR A 6 -8.10 -28.16 -2.96
CA TYR A 6 -7.51 -26.84 -3.12
C TYR A 6 -6.48 -26.73 -4.26
N ALA A 7 -6.12 -27.84 -4.93
CA ALA A 7 -5.07 -27.83 -5.95
C ALA A 7 -5.47 -27.06 -7.22
N LEU A 8 -6.72 -27.25 -7.70
CA LEU A 8 -7.19 -26.64 -8.95
C LEU A 8 -7.31 -25.09 -8.85
N PRO A 9 -7.94 -24.51 -7.81
CA PRO A 9 -7.96 -23.05 -7.64
C PRO A 9 -6.56 -22.43 -7.53
N ASN A 10 -5.65 -23.09 -6.82
CA ASN A 10 -4.27 -22.62 -6.66
C ASN A 10 -3.49 -22.72 -7.98
N PHE A 11 -3.67 -23.78 -8.77
CA PHE A 11 -3.03 -23.92 -10.08
C PHE A 11 -3.48 -22.84 -11.07
N ILE A 12 -4.79 -22.56 -11.12
CA ILE A 12 -5.34 -21.49 -11.95
C ILE A 12 -4.74 -20.14 -11.55
N SER A 13 -4.63 -19.85 -10.24
CA SER A 13 -3.98 -18.65 -9.74
C SER A 13 -2.50 -18.55 -10.17
N ALA A 14 -1.76 -19.66 -10.08
CA ALA A 14 -0.36 -19.72 -10.51
C ALA A 14 -0.21 -19.46 -12.02
N LEU A 15 -1.10 -20.02 -12.84
CA LEU A 15 -1.12 -19.80 -14.29
C LEU A 15 -1.35 -18.32 -14.63
N PHE A 16 -2.32 -17.66 -13.98
CA PHE A 16 -2.54 -16.22 -14.18
C PHE A 16 -1.32 -15.38 -13.81
N MET A 17 -0.65 -15.70 -12.69
CA MET A 17 0.58 -15.02 -12.29
C MET A 17 1.72 -15.24 -13.30
N LEU A 18 1.86 -16.45 -13.83
CA LEU A 18 2.86 -16.77 -14.84
C LEU A 18 2.62 -15.99 -16.14
N ILE A 19 1.36 -15.93 -16.60
CA ILE A 19 0.99 -15.16 -17.81
C ILE A 19 1.29 -13.67 -17.58
N ALA A 20 0.92 -13.12 -16.42
CA ALA A 20 1.20 -11.73 -16.09
C ALA A 20 2.72 -11.45 -16.07
N LEU A 21 3.52 -12.34 -15.48
CA LEU A 21 4.98 -12.22 -15.45
C LEU A 21 5.57 -12.21 -16.87
N VAL A 22 5.14 -13.14 -17.73
CA VAL A 22 5.60 -13.23 -19.12
C VAL A 22 5.18 -11.98 -19.91
N ALA A 23 3.93 -11.52 -19.73
CA ALA A 23 3.44 -10.32 -20.39
C ALA A 23 4.20 -9.06 -19.97
N VAL A 24 4.52 -8.92 -18.68
CA VAL A 24 5.32 -7.81 -18.16
C VAL A 24 6.74 -7.87 -18.70
N PHE A 25 7.38 -9.05 -18.63
CA PHE A 25 8.75 -9.24 -19.08
C PHE A 25 8.93 -8.98 -20.59
N LEU A 26 7.95 -9.35 -21.42
CA LEU A 26 8.02 -9.19 -22.87
C LEU A 26 7.48 -7.83 -23.37
N GLY A 27 6.52 -7.22 -22.66
CA GLY A 27 5.74 -6.09 -23.14
C GLY A 27 6.16 -4.71 -22.62
N LEU A 28 6.65 -4.61 -21.37
CA LEU A 28 7.01 -3.32 -20.77
C LEU A 28 8.39 -2.85 -21.23
N ASP A 29 8.49 -1.55 -21.55
CA ASP A 29 9.78 -0.86 -21.71
C ASP A 29 10.37 -0.59 -20.32
N GLU A 30 11.69 -0.67 -20.20
CA GLU A 30 12.40 -0.20 -19.01
C GLU A 30 12.19 1.31 -18.84
N THR A 31 11.50 1.71 -17.77
CA THR A 31 11.13 3.12 -17.50
C THR A 31 12.20 3.87 -16.71
N HIS A 32 13.20 3.18 -16.17
CA HIS A 32 14.25 3.79 -15.35
C HIS A 32 15.12 4.76 -16.16
N GLU A 33 15.22 6.03 -15.77
CA GLU A 33 15.92 7.11 -16.51
C GLU A 33 17.35 6.73 -16.98
N ILE A 34 18.09 6.02 -16.12
CA ILE A 34 19.47 5.59 -16.39
C ILE A 34 19.57 4.38 -17.34
N VAL A 35 18.56 3.52 -17.38
CA VAL A 35 18.57 2.24 -18.12
C VAL A 35 17.69 2.30 -19.37
N ARG A 36 16.85 3.31 -19.51
CA ARG A 36 15.96 3.58 -20.65
C ARG A 36 16.68 3.56 -22.02
N HIS A 37 17.98 3.82 -22.03
CA HIS A 37 18.80 3.81 -23.25
C HIS A 37 19.57 2.50 -23.49
N ARG A 38 19.41 1.47 -22.64
CA ARG A 38 19.94 0.13 -22.88
C ARG A 38 18.90 -0.73 -23.59
N SER A 39 19.38 -1.68 -24.39
CA SER A 39 18.53 -2.63 -25.11
C SER A 39 17.85 -3.60 -24.13
N ASP A 40 16.52 -3.56 -24.08
CA ASP A 40 15.72 -4.46 -23.26
C ASP A 40 15.73 -5.89 -23.82
N TRP A 41 16.30 -6.82 -23.05
CA TRP A 41 16.41 -8.23 -23.44
C TRP A 41 15.03 -8.87 -23.68
N GLY A 42 14.04 -8.53 -22.84
CA GLY A 42 12.68 -9.02 -22.97
C GLY A 42 12.00 -8.58 -24.28
N ARG A 43 12.23 -7.34 -24.70
CA ARG A 43 11.71 -6.82 -25.98
C ARG A 43 12.45 -7.33 -27.19
N TRP A 44 13.76 -7.54 -27.09
CA TRP A 44 14.50 -8.22 -28.15
C TRP A 44 13.94 -9.62 -28.38
N LEU A 45 13.65 -10.35 -27.29
CA LEU A 45 13.04 -11.68 -27.36
C LEU A 45 11.61 -11.60 -27.94
N TRP A 46 10.80 -10.63 -27.50
CA TRP A 46 9.46 -10.40 -28.05
C TRP A 46 9.48 -10.09 -29.55
N LYS A 47 10.37 -9.20 -30.02
CA LYS A 47 10.51 -8.88 -31.44
C LYS A 47 10.91 -10.10 -32.28
N LYS A 48 11.72 -11.00 -31.71
CA LYS A 48 12.15 -12.25 -32.36
C LYS A 48 11.06 -13.32 -32.40
N VAL A 49 10.25 -13.40 -31.34
CA VAL A 49 9.16 -14.38 -31.19
C VAL A 49 7.88 -13.93 -31.91
N ALA A 50 7.51 -12.65 -31.80
CA ALA A 50 6.22 -12.12 -32.27
C ALA A 50 6.13 -11.97 -33.80
N ARG A 51 7.24 -12.13 -34.56
CA ARG A 51 7.33 -12.10 -36.05
C ARG A 51 6.40 -11.08 -36.75
N ARG A 52 6.07 -9.97 -36.09
CA ARG A 52 5.27 -8.89 -36.65
C ARG A 52 6.15 -7.65 -36.68
N PRO A 53 6.28 -6.98 -37.84
CA PRO A 53 6.94 -5.69 -37.90
C PRO A 53 5.98 -4.69 -37.24
N SER A 54 6.06 -4.56 -35.91
CA SER A 54 5.35 -3.50 -35.21
C SER A 54 6.10 -2.20 -35.46
N SER A 55 5.82 -1.57 -36.60
CA SER A 55 6.18 -0.19 -36.92
C SER A 55 5.30 0.75 -36.07
N TYR A 56 5.44 0.67 -34.74
CA TYR A 56 4.97 1.73 -33.87
C TYR A 56 6.16 2.64 -33.63
N THR A 57 6.35 3.57 -34.56
CA THR A 57 7.18 4.74 -34.35
C THR A 57 6.53 5.55 -33.25
N TYR A 58 7.03 5.41 -32.02
CA TYR A 58 6.75 6.36 -30.96
C TYR A 58 7.22 7.72 -31.47
N ARG A 59 6.28 8.57 -31.88
CA ARG A 59 6.58 9.97 -32.21
C ARG A 59 6.60 10.67 -30.85
N PRO A 60 7.76 10.98 -30.26
CA PRO A 60 7.78 11.86 -29.11
C PRO A 60 7.00 13.11 -29.51
N LEU A 61 6.06 13.53 -28.68
CA LEU A 61 5.48 14.85 -28.83
C LEU A 61 6.69 15.79 -28.74
N ASN A 62 7.04 16.46 -29.84
CA ASN A 62 8.12 17.44 -29.84
C ASN A 62 7.74 18.52 -28.84
N GLN A 63 8.19 18.37 -27.60
CA GLN A 63 8.29 19.45 -26.65
C GLN A 63 9.44 20.30 -27.16
N THR A 64 9.15 21.20 -28.11
CA THR A 64 9.84 22.48 -28.21
C THR A 64 9.44 23.36 -27.03
N PHE A 65 9.69 22.85 -25.82
CA PHE A 65 9.85 23.66 -24.63
C PHE A 65 11.35 23.63 -24.36
N ASP A 66 11.98 24.76 -24.59
CA ASP A 66 13.38 25.03 -24.29
C ASP A 66 13.75 24.43 -22.91
N GLU A 67 14.60 23.41 -22.92
CA GLU A 67 15.05 22.68 -21.73
C GLU A 67 16.12 23.47 -20.95
N GLU A 68 16.20 24.79 -21.14
CA GLU A 68 17.21 25.68 -20.56
C GLU A 68 16.65 26.78 -19.63
N ARG A 69 15.38 26.73 -19.20
CA ARG A 69 14.80 27.82 -18.36
C ARG A 69 13.84 27.43 -17.21
N VAL A 70 14.02 26.27 -16.57
CA VAL A 70 13.23 25.93 -15.35
C VAL A 70 13.93 26.37 -14.04
N ASP A 71 15.06 27.06 -14.13
CA ASP A 71 15.60 27.85 -13.01
C ASP A 71 15.32 29.36 -13.27
N SER A 72 14.70 30.01 -12.28
CA SER A 72 14.30 31.44 -12.21
C SER A 72 13.04 31.85 -13.00
N ILE A 73 11.90 31.94 -12.30
CA ILE A 73 10.80 32.83 -12.67
C ILE A 73 11.18 34.22 -12.13
N ASP A 74 11.83 35.03 -12.96
CA ASP A 74 11.97 36.48 -12.75
C ASP A 74 10.96 37.17 -13.68
N LEU A 75 10.03 37.93 -13.12
CA LEU A 75 9.08 38.75 -13.88
C LEU A 75 9.67 40.15 -14.01
N GLN A 76 10.27 40.45 -15.16
CA GLN A 76 10.50 41.83 -15.59
C GLN A 76 10.17 41.96 -17.09
N PRO A 77 9.46 43.02 -17.53
CA PRO A 77 9.02 43.13 -18.92
C PRO A 77 10.02 43.95 -19.74
N SER A 78 10.46 43.42 -20.89
CA SER A 78 11.08 44.25 -21.93
C SER A 78 10.93 43.65 -23.33
N GLU A 79 10.61 44.57 -24.24
CA GLU A 79 10.24 44.54 -25.66
C GLU A 79 11.21 43.80 -26.63
N PRO A 80 10.77 43.50 -27.88
CA PRO A 80 11.47 42.58 -28.79
C PRO A 80 12.53 43.29 -29.64
N SER A 81 13.67 42.64 -29.85
CA SER A 81 14.63 43.00 -30.91
C SER A 81 15.01 41.80 -31.78
N ARG A 82 14.83 42.01 -33.09
CA ARG A 82 15.18 41.14 -34.23
C ARG A 82 16.68 40.86 -34.30
N SER A 83 17.09 39.65 -34.70
CA SER A 83 17.89 39.38 -35.93
C SER A 83 18.40 37.93 -36.08
N ALA A 84 18.12 37.39 -37.28
CA ALA A 84 18.84 36.44 -38.17
C ALA A 84 19.51 35.11 -37.69
N PRO A 85 19.51 34.05 -38.54
CA PRO A 85 19.96 32.69 -38.17
C PRO A 85 21.42 32.39 -38.60
N ALA A 86 22.14 31.61 -37.79
CA ALA A 86 23.43 31.02 -38.18
C ALA A 86 23.57 29.55 -37.69
N SER A 87 23.81 28.67 -38.68
CA SER A 87 24.35 27.30 -38.77
C SER A 87 24.45 26.34 -37.55
N PRO A 88 24.22 25.01 -37.75
CA PRO A 88 24.19 24.03 -36.69
C PRO A 88 25.59 23.57 -36.29
N THR A 89 26.11 24.07 -35.17
CA THR A 89 27.22 23.39 -34.48
C THR A 89 26.62 22.35 -33.54
N THR A 90 27.02 21.09 -33.76
CA THR A 90 26.60 19.94 -32.97
C THR A 90 27.21 20.02 -31.57
N ASN A 91 26.61 20.82 -30.69
CA ASN A 91 26.88 20.77 -29.26
C ASN A 91 26.30 19.47 -28.71
N ARG A 92 27.12 18.42 -28.66
CA ARG A 92 26.86 17.24 -27.82
C ARG A 92 26.88 17.72 -26.37
N THR A 93 25.71 18.01 -25.83
CA THR A 93 25.53 18.20 -24.39
C THR A 93 25.98 16.93 -23.68
N PRO A 94 26.86 17.04 -22.66
CA PRO A 94 27.26 15.88 -21.88
C PRO A 94 26.04 15.39 -21.12
N THR A 95 25.62 14.15 -21.33
CA THR A 95 24.61 13.50 -20.51
C THR A 95 25.11 13.51 -19.07
N ILE A 96 24.52 14.35 -18.21
CA ILE A 96 24.85 14.42 -16.79
C ILE A 96 24.50 13.05 -16.19
N ARG A 97 25.50 12.18 -16.05
CA ARG A 97 25.37 10.96 -15.25
C ARG A 97 25.15 11.39 -13.81
N ARG A 98 23.89 11.47 -13.36
CA ARG A 98 23.56 11.62 -11.94
C ARG A 98 24.31 10.54 -11.16
N LYS A 99 25.28 10.95 -10.35
CA LYS A 99 26.03 10.03 -9.48
C LYS A 99 25.05 9.48 -8.46
N ARG A 100 24.92 8.14 -8.39
CA ARG A 100 24.08 7.50 -7.38
C ARG A 100 24.53 7.94 -6.00
N PRO A 101 23.62 8.34 -5.11
CA PRO A 101 23.99 8.55 -3.72
C PRO A 101 24.56 7.23 -3.17
N PRO A 102 25.61 7.28 -2.33
CA PRO A 102 26.12 6.09 -1.68
C PRO A 102 24.99 5.40 -0.90
N PHE A 103 24.94 4.07 -0.95
CA PHE A 103 23.84 3.26 -0.40
C PHE A 103 23.48 3.61 1.06
N ARG A 104 24.45 4.03 1.87
CA ARG A 104 24.21 4.49 3.26
C ARG A 104 23.42 5.79 3.37
N GLN A 105 23.54 6.71 2.41
CA GLN A 105 22.80 7.98 2.41
C GLN A 105 21.33 7.82 2.01
N VAL A 106 20.97 6.69 1.40
CA VAL A 106 19.57 6.34 1.08
C VAL A 106 18.77 6.04 2.35
N TRP A 107 19.43 5.50 3.37
CA TRP A 107 18.81 5.06 4.63
C TRP A 107 18.67 6.21 5.63
N THR A 108 17.86 7.20 5.29
CA THR A 108 17.52 8.28 6.23
C THR A 108 16.60 7.77 7.35
N ARG A 109 16.54 8.50 8.46
CA ARG A 109 15.61 8.19 9.56
C ARG A 109 14.16 8.11 9.06
N ASN A 110 13.76 8.99 8.15
CA ASN A 110 12.41 9.00 7.60
C ASN A 110 12.14 7.73 6.76
N VAL A 111 13.09 7.30 5.92
CA VAL A 111 12.97 6.04 5.14
C VAL A 111 12.89 4.83 6.06
N LEU A 112 13.68 4.78 7.14
CA LEU A 112 13.61 3.68 8.11
C LEU A 112 12.25 3.64 8.83
N LEU A 113 11.72 4.79 9.24
CA LEU A 113 10.41 4.88 9.89
C LEU A 113 9.28 4.52 8.92
N THR A 114 9.32 4.97 7.67
CA THR A 114 8.33 4.58 6.65
C THR A 114 8.39 3.10 6.33
N LEU A 115 9.59 2.51 6.24
CA LEU A 115 9.74 1.06 6.10
C LEU A 115 9.22 0.28 7.30
N LEU A 116 9.44 0.79 8.52
CA LEU A 116 8.90 0.16 9.73
C LEU A 116 7.36 0.17 9.71
N THR A 117 6.73 1.28 9.35
CA THR A 117 5.27 1.32 9.16
C THR A 117 4.82 0.40 8.01
N HIS A 118 5.59 0.31 6.93
CA HIS A 118 5.35 -0.59 5.80
C HIS A 118 5.55 -2.08 6.14
N PHE A 119 6.27 -2.39 7.24
CA PHE A 119 6.37 -3.72 7.84
C PHE A 119 5.19 -4.02 8.76
N VAL A 120 4.93 -3.12 9.72
CA VAL A 120 3.94 -3.33 10.78
C VAL A 120 2.53 -3.38 10.21
N LEU A 121 2.22 -2.58 9.18
CA LEU A 121 0.88 -2.56 8.57
C LEU A 121 0.50 -3.93 7.97
N PRO A 122 1.25 -4.53 7.02
CA PRO A 122 0.95 -5.88 6.53
C PRO A 122 1.02 -6.96 7.62
N LEU A 123 1.87 -6.80 8.64
CA LEU A 123 1.97 -7.75 9.76
C LEU A 123 0.63 -7.86 10.48
N HIS A 124 0.08 -6.76 10.99
CA HIS A 124 -1.17 -6.82 11.74
C HIS A 124 -2.38 -7.09 10.85
N MET A 125 -2.37 -6.64 9.59
CA MET A 125 -3.43 -6.91 8.61
C MET A 125 -3.53 -8.40 8.24
N SER A 126 -2.40 -9.06 8.02
CA SER A 126 -2.36 -10.50 7.70
C SER A 126 -2.71 -11.34 8.92
N ALA A 127 -2.23 -10.97 10.11
CA ALA A 127 -2.62 -11.57 11.37
C ALA A 127 -4.15 -11.48 11.60
N PHE A 128 -4.75 -10.31 11.41
CA PHE A 128 -6.21 -10.13 11.50
C PHE A 128 -6.96 -11.07 10.56
N ASN A 129 -6.54 -11.12 9.30
CA ASN A 129 -7.20 -11.98 8.31
C ASN A 129 -7.14 -13.47 8.72
N ALA A 130 -5.97 -13.92 9.19
CA ALA A 130 -5.80 -15.27 9.72
C ALA A 130 -6.68 -15.52 10.96
N LEU A 131 -6.70 -14.58 11.92
CA LEU A 131 -7.57 -14.67 13.09
C LEU A 131 -9.04 -14.77 12.68
N CYS A 132 -9.53 -13.97 11.74
CA CYS A 132 -10.90 -14.09 11.25
C CYS A 132 -11.21 -15.49 10.71
N PHE A 133 -10.35 -16.05 9.85
CA PHE A 133 -10.59 -17.37 9.27
C PHE A 133 -10.50 -18.52 10.28
N LEU A 134 -9.76 -18.35 11.38
CA LEU A 134 -9.66 -19.34 12.44
C LEU A 134 -10.74 -19.18 13.52
N PHE A 135 -11.05 -17.95 13.89
CA PHE A 135 -11.96 -17.60 14.99
C PHE A 135 -13.43 -17.71 14.61
N LEU A 136 -13.83 -17.29 13.40
CA LEU A 136 -15.23 -17.35 12.97
C LEU A 136 -15.77 -18.79 12.96
N PRO A 137 -15.03 -19.79 12.43
CA PRO A 137 -15.47 -21.19 12.45
C PRO A 137 -15.26 -21.92 13.77
N ALA A 138 -14.37 -21.45 14.64
CA ALA A 138 -14.08 -22.13 15.89
C ALA A 138 -15.36 -22.29 16.74
N PRO A 139 -15.55 -23.43 17.41
CA PRO A 139 -16.80 -23.73 18.12
C PRO A 139 -17.03 -22.74 19.27
N ARG A 140 -18.30 -22.45 19.56
CA ARG A 140 -18.67 -21.66 20.74
C ARG A 140 -18.35 -22.44 22.01
N ALA A 141 -17.72 -21.80 22.98
CA ALA A 141 -17.53 -22.40 24.29
C ALA A 141 -18.85 -22.38 25.09
N PRO A 142 -19.23 -23.47 25.78
CA PRO A 142 -20.46 -23.53 26.57
C PRO A 142 -20.47 -22.59 27.78
N ASN A 143 -19.29 -22.26 28.34
CA ASN A 143 -19.13 -21.38 29.52
C ASN A 143 -18.61 -19.97 29.16
N SER A 144 -18.91 -19.45 27.97
CA SER A 144 -18.36 -18.20 27.43
C SER A 144 -18.80 -16.91 28.15
N ARG A 145 -19.40 -17.00 29.34
CA ARG A 145 -20.02 -15.87 30.06
C ARG A 145 -19.47 -15.65 31.47
N GLU A 146 -18.29 -16.15 31.79
CA GLU A 146 -17.69 -15.94 33.12
C GLU A 146 -17.12 -14.51 33.31
N GLY A 147 -17.02 -13.70 32.24
CA GLY A 147 -16.75 -12.25 32.36
C GLY A 147 -16.53 -11.53 31.03
N LEU A 148 -16.34 -10.20 31.08
CA LEU A 148 -16.06 -9.36 29.89
C LEU A 148 -14.68 -9.59 29.27
N PHE A 149 -13.76 -10.26 29.97
CA PHE A 149 -12.39 -10.50 29.51
C PHE A 149 -11.98 -11.98 29.51
N LEU A 150 -12.82 -12.85 30.08
CA LEU A 150 -12.62 -14.29 30.22
C LEU A 150 -13.73 -15.00 29.44
N PHE A 151 -13.53 -15.10 28.13
CA PHE A 151 -14.42 -15.86 27.26
C PHE A 151 -13.60 -16.64 26.23
N GLY A 152 -13.95 -17.92 26.12
CA GLY A 152 -13.35 -18.87 25.19
C GLY A 152 -14.23 -19.11 23.96
N GLY A 153 -13.65 -19.80 22.98
CA GLY A 153 -14.33 -20.24 21.77
C GLY A 153 -14.35 -19.21 20.62
N GLY A 154 -15.05 -19.58 19.55
CA GLY A 154 -15.30 -18.77 18.36
C GLY A 154 -16.79 -18.64 18.07
N LEU A 155 -17.15 -18.21 16.85
CA LEU A 155 -18.56 -17.96 16.50
C LEU A 155 -19.32 -19.21 16.04
N GLY A 156 -18.63 -20.33 15.83
CA GLY A 156 -19.21 -21.60 15.38
C GLY A 156 -19.81 -21.54 13.98
N MET A 157 -19.38 -20.59 13.14
CA MET A 157 -19.96 -20.42 11.82
C MET A 157 -19.43 -21.47 10.82
N PRO A 158 -20.29 -22.11 10.03
CA PRO A 158 -19.81 -22.98 8.97
C PRO A 158 -18.93 -22.20 7.97
N SER A 159 -17.88 -22.84 7.46
CA SER A 159 -16.90 -22.21 6.56
C SER A 159 -17.54 -21.60 5.31
N SER A 160 -18.68 -22.14 4.86
CA SER A 160 -19.46 -21.59 3.75
C SER A 160 -20.02 -20.19 4.04
N ARG A 161 -20.48 -19.92 5.27
CA ARG A 161 -20.95 -18.58 5.69
C ARG A 161 -19.81 -17.60 5.83
N VAL A 162 -18.65 -18.05 6.30
CA VAL A 162 -17.44 -17.22 6.33
C VAL A 162 -17.03 -16.82 4.91
N GLY A 163 -17.00 -17.78 3.98
CA GLY A 163 -16.71 -17.51 2.57
C GLY A 163 -17.72 -16.55 1.93
N LEU A 164 -19.02 -16.71 2.21
CA LEU A 164 -20.07 -15.80 1.75
C LEU A 164 -19.87 -14.38 2.30
N ALA A 165 -19.56 -14.24 3.59
CA ALA A 165 -19.27 -12.93 4.19
C ALA A 165 -18.09 -12.26 3.48
N THR A 166 -16.97 -12.97 3.30
CA THR A 166 -15.81 -12.46 2.58
C THR A 166 -16.15 -12.04 1.14
N ALA A 167 -17.00 -12.79 0.44
CA ALA A 167 -17.44 -12.47 -0.91
C ALA A 167 -18.28 -11.18 -0.98
N ILE A 168 -19.28 -11.03 -0.10
CA ILE A 168 -20.12 -9.81 -0.02
C ILE A 168 -19.24 -8.59 0.26
N ILE A 169 -18.31 -8.74 1.20
CA ILE A 169 -17.36 -7.68 1.56
C ILE A 169 -16.46 -7.31 0.37
N GLY A 170 -16.03 -8.27 -0.42
CA GLY A 170 -15.29 -8.01 -1.67
C GLY A 170 -16.12 -7.22 -2.68
N ILE A 171 -17.38 -7.62 -2.89
CA ILE A 171 -18.32 -6.97 -3.81
C ILE A 171 -18.60 -5.52 -3.41
N ILE A 172 -18.73 -5.23 -2.11
CA ILE A 172 -18.96 -3.86 -1.60
C ILE A 172 -17.66 -3.06 -1.51
N GLY A 173 -16.58 -3.71 -1.09
CA GLY A 173 -15.28 -3.09 -0.87
C GLY A 173 -14.61 -2.60 -2.14
N LEU A 174 -14.80 -3.30 -3.28
CA LEU A 174 -14.17 -2.93 -4.54
C LEU A 174 -14.75 -1.61 -5.12
N PRO A 175 -16.08 -1.42 -5.23
CA PRO A 175 -16.65 -0.11 -5.56
C PRO A 175 -16.22 0.98 -4.57
N PHE A 176 -16.16 0.67 -3.29
CA PHE A 176 -15.69 1.62 -2.27
C PHE A 176 -14.24 2.06 -2.55
N GLN A 177 -13.35 1.13 -2.90
CA GLN A 177 -11.97 1.44 -3.29
C GLN A 177 -11.86 2.26 -4.58
N ILE A 178 -12.69 2.00 -5.58
CA ILE A 178 -12.59 2.72 -6.86
C ILE A 178 -13.21 4.11 -6.77
N LEU A 179 -14.33 4.25 -6.05
CA LEU A 179 -15.13 5.48 -6.05
C LEU A 179 -14.80 6.40 -4.87
N VAL A 180 -14.58 5.85 -3.67
CA VAL A 180 -14.45 6.64 -2.45
C VAL A 180 -13.01 7.00 -2.19
N TYR A 181 -12.08 6.06 -2.31
CA TYR A 181 -10.67 6.30 -2.00
C TYR A 181 -10.08 7.48 -2.77
N PRO A 182 -10.17 7.59 -4.12
CA PRO A 182 -9.57 8.71 -4.84
C PRO A 182 -10.12 10.06 -4.36
N ARG A 183 -11.43 10.19 -4.21
CA ARG A 183 -12.10 11.44 -3.81
C ARG A 183 -11.63 11.94 -2.45
N TRP A 184 -11.46 11.04 -1.49
CA TRP A 184 -11.02 11.38 -0.13
C TRP A 184 -9.51 11.55 -0.04
N GLN A 185 -8.73 10.71 -0.73
CA GLN A 185 -7.28 10.80 -0.81
C GLN A 185 -6.84 12.16 -1.39
N PHE A 186 -7.45 12.63 -2.49
CA PHE A 186 -7.12 13.93 -3.08
C PHE A 186 -7.43 15.11 -2.16
N ARG A 187 -8.42 15.00 -1.28
CA ARG A 187 -8.80 16.07 -0.35
C ARG A 187 -7.93 16.12 0.90
N LEU A 188 -7.53 14.96 1.42
CA LEU A 188 -6.84 14.87 2.71
C LEU A 188 -5.31 14.87 2.54
N GLY A 189 -4.79 14.39 1.41
CA GLY A 189 -3.37 14.05 1.26
C GLY A 189 -3.03 12.72 1.93
N THR A 190 -1.88 12.15 1.58
CA THR A 190 -1.49 10.78 1.93
C THR A 190 -1.33 10.58 3.44
N LEU A 191 -0.48 11.37 4.09
CA LEU A 191 -0.16 11.16 5.49
C LEU A 191 -1.37 11.44 6.40
N ARG A 192 -2.19 12.44 6.08
CA ARG A 192 -3.40 12.75 6.84
C ARG A 192 -4.47 11.68 6.64
N ALA A 193 -4.71 11.23 5.40
CA ALA A 193 -5.63 10.12 5.15
C ALA A 193 -5.20 8.88 5.93
N PHE A 194 -3.91 8.57 5.94
CA PHE A 194 -3.39 7.43 6.70
C PHE A 194 -3.66 7.56 8.20
N ARG A 195 -3.40 8.73 8.80
CA ARG A 195 -3.66 9.00 10.23
C ARG A 195 -5.15 8.95 10.59
N VAL A 196 -6.03 9.35 9.69
CA VAL A 196 -7.49 9.35 9.92
C VAL A 196 -8.06 7.94 9.81
N PHE A 197 -7.61 7.15 8.85
CA PHE A 197 -8.23 5.85 8.54
C PHE A 197 -7.54 4.65 9.19
N LEU A 198 -6.27 4.74 9.60
CA LEU A 198 -5.59 3.66 10.30
C LEU A 198 -6.26 3.27 11.64
N PRO A 199 -6.76 4.19 12.49
CA PRO A 199 -7.46 3.87 13.75
C PRO A 199 -8.67 2.95 13.64
N PHE A 200 -9.29 2.86 12.46
CA PHE A 200 -10.39 1.92 12.24
C PHE A 200 -9.95 0.45 12.34
N SER A 201 -8.67 0.13 12.07
CA SER A 201 -8.12 -1.23 12.28
C SER A 201 -8.05 -1.64 13.75
N PRO A 202 -7.36 -0.93 14.66
CA PRO A 202 -7.34 -1.31 16.07
C PRO A 202 -8.73 -1.29 16.69
N LEU A 203 -9.65 -0.42 16.23
CA LEU A 203 -11.05 -0.47 16.65
C LEU A 203 -11.72 -1.78 16.23
N ALA A 204 -11.57 -2.19 14.96
CA ALA A 204 -12.09 -3.47 14.49
C ALA A 204 -11.52 -4.65 15.29
N TYR A 205 -10.21 -4.63 15.58
CA TYR A 205 -9.54 -5.69 16.32
C TYR A 205 -10.03 -5.77 17.76
N SER A 206 -10.26 -4.62 18.40
CA SER A 206 -10.77 -4.55 19.77
C SER A 206 -12.21 -5.06 19.86
N LEU A 207 -13.03 -4.82 18.84
CA LEU A 207 -14.44 -5.21 18.80
C LEU A 207 -14.66 -6.68 18.39
N ALA A 208 -13.79 -7.22 17.53
CA ALA A 208 -13.92 -8.58 16.99
C ALA A 208 -14.18 -9.69 18.03
N PRO A 209 -13.46 -9.79 19.17
CA PRO A 209 -13.68 -10.89 20.11
C PRO A 209 -15.06 -10.84 20.78
N PHE A 210 -15.66 -9.66 20.94
CA PHE A 210 -16.99 -9.50 21.54
C PHE A 210 -18.12 -10.07 20.68
N LEU A 211 -17.87 -10.39 19.41
CA LEU A 211 -18.83 -11.09 18.56
C LEU A 211 -19.28 -12.43 19.16
N VAL A 212 -18.44 -13.08 19.97
CA VAL A 212 -18.76 -14.36 20.64
C VAL A 212 -19.79 -14.19 21.76
N LEU A 213 -19.87 -13.00 22.38
CA LEU A 213 -20.84 -12.72 23.44
C LEU A 213 -22.26 -12.49 22.90
N LEU A 214 -22.39 -12.21 21.60
CA LEU A 214 -23.68 -11.96 20.98
C LEU A 214 -24.55 -13.22 20.97
N PRO A 215 -25.88 -13.07 21.17
CA PRO A 215 -26.80 -14.20 21.06
C PRO A 215 -26.75 -14.79 19.65
N ASP A 216 -27.00 -16.11 19.54
CA ASP A 216 -26.99 -16.83 18.27
C ASP A 216 -28.23 -16.53 17.41
N ARG A 217 -28.35 -15.28 17.01
CA ARG A 217 -29.46 -14.74 16.24
C ARG A 217 -28.88 -14.06 15.00
N SER A 218 -29.25 -14.57 13.82
CA SER A 218 -28.72 -14.07 12.54
C SER A 218 -28.86 -12.55 12.40
N TYR A 219 -29.98 -11.97 12.82
CA TYR A 219 -30.24 -10.53 12.74
C TYR A 219 -29.38 -9.68 13.68
N VAL A 220 -28.66 -10.28 14.65
CA VAL A 220 -27.72 -9.58 15.54
C VAL A 220 -26.28 -9.79 15.06
N ILE A 221 -25.92 -11.05 14.77
CA ILE A 221 -24.56 -11.43 14.40
C ILE A 221 -24.15 -10.82 13.06
N TRP A 222 -25.02 -10.87 12.04
CA TRP A 222 -24.65 -10.39 10.71
C TRP A 222 -24.39 -8.88 10.68
N PRO A 223 -25.24 -8.01 11.26
CA PRO A 223 -24.92 -6.58 11.34
C PRO A 223 -23.65 -6.29 12.14
N ALA A 224 -23.44 -6.96 13.29
CA ALA A 224 -22.24 -6.75 14.10
C ALA A 224 -20.96 -7.21 13.39
N LEU A 225 -20.99 -8.38 12.76
CA LEU A 225 -19.89 -8.90 11.95
C LEU A 225 -19.59 -7.97 10.77
N SER A 226 -20.63 -7.53 10.06
CA SER A 226 -20.50 -6.57 8.97
C SER A 226 -19.89 -5.26 9.44
N ALA A 227 -20.28 -4.74 10.62
CA ALA A 227 -19.70 -3.52 11.18
C ALA A 227 -18.20 -3.70 11.45
N VAL A 228 -17.79 -4.77 12.15
CA VAL A 228 -16.38 -5.06 12.45
C VAL A 228 -15.55 -5.15 11.16
N ILE A 229 -16.03 -5.91 10.18
CA ILE A 229 -15.28 -6.08 8.92
C ILE A 229 -15.31 -4.79 8.09
N PHE A 230 -16.39 -4.02 8.11
CA PHE A 230 -16.47 -2.74 7.39
C PHE A 230 -15.46 -1.72 7.92
N LEU A 231 -15.29 -1.62 9.25
CA LEU A 231 -14.21 -0.82 9.86
C LEU A 231 -12.84 -1.23 9.30
N GLN A 232 -12.60 -2.55 9.19
CA GLN A 232 -11.36 -3.06 8.61
C GLN A 232 -11.19 -2.70 7.13
N VAL A 233 -12.26 -2.81 6.34
CA VAL A 233 -12.27 -2.49 4.90
C VAL A 233 -11.95 -1.02 4.68
N ILE A 234 -12.55 -0.12 5.46
CA ILE A 234 -12.24 1.31 5.43
C ILE A 234 -10.75 1.51 5.72
N SER A 235 -10.26 0.96 6.84
CA SER A 235 -8.88 1.15 7.25
C SER A 235 -7.87 0.69 6.20
N ARG A 236 -8.06 -0.54 5.69
CA ARG A 236 -7.21 -1.15 4.67
C ARG A 236 -7.19 -0.36 3.37
N THR A 237 -8.34 0.15 2.95
CA THR A 237 -8.53 0.87 1.68
C THR A 237 -7.68 2.12 1.60
N PHE A 238 -7.54 2.86 2.70
CA PHE A 238 -6.71 4.05 2.74
C PHE A 238 -5.26 3.76 3.14
N SER A 239 -5.04 2.83 4.07
CA SER A 239 -3.71 2.58 4.64
C SER A 239 -2.74 1.88 3.67
N ILE A 240 -3.22 0.93 2.86
CA ILE A 240 -2.34 0.19 1.93
C ILE A 240 -1.74 1.13 0.88
N PRO A 241 -2.53 1.90 0.11
CA PRO A 241 -1.96 2.83 -0.86
C PRO A 241 -1.10 3.90 -0.18
N ALA A 242 -1.55 4.43 0.97
CA ALA A 242 -0.83 5.48 1.67
C ALA A 242 0.59 5.06 2.09
N THR A 243 0.76 3.83 2.60
CA THR A 243 2.11 3.33 2.94
C THR A 243 3.01 3.15 1.73
N VAL A 244 2.48 2.77 0.56
CA VAL A 244 3.26 2.69 -0.68
C VAL A 244 3.69 4.08 -1.16
N ILE A 245 2.78 5.05 -1.12
CA ILE A 245 3.06 6.45 -1.49
C ILE A 245 4.06 7.08 -0.51
N LEU A 246 3.94 6.82 0.79
CA LEU A 246 4.89 7.30 1.79
C LEU A 246 6.29 6.74 1.60
N VAL A 247 6.42 5.48 1.19
CA VAL A 247 7.72 4.92 0.81
C VAL A 247 8.30 5.73 -0.35
N ASN A 248 7.53 5.97 -1.42
CA ASN A 248 7.96 6.78 -2.57
C ASN A 248 8.40 8.19 -2.13
N ASN A 249 7.55 8.91 -1.39
CA ASN A 249 7.79 10.27 -0.92
C ASN A 249 8.94 10.39 0.10
N SER A 250 9.37 9.28 0.71
CA SER A 250 10.51 9.26 1.63
C SER A 250 11.86 9.11 0.94
N VAL A 251 11.89 8.70 -0.33
CA VAL A 251 13.13 8.47 -1.08
C VAL A 251 13.76 9.80 -1.50
N PRO A 252 15.01 10.10 -1.12
CA PRO A 252 15.66 11.38 -1.46
C PRO A 252 16.03 11.54 -2.94
N ASP A 253 16.30 10.44 -3.64
CA ASP A 253 16.78 10.45 -5.02
C ASP A 253 16.03 9.40 -5.88
N PRO A 254 15.46 9.77 -7.04
CA PRO A 254 14.72 8.84 -7.90
C PRO A 254 15.53 7.63 -8.39
N SER A 255 16.86 7.73 -8.48
CA SER A 255 17.73 6.65 -8.97
C SER A 255 17.80 5.43 -8.04
N VAL A 256 17.35 5.57 -6.78
CA VAL A 256 17.30 4.48 -5.79
C VAL A 256 15.87 4.04 -5.47
N LEU A 257 14.87 4.64 -6.11
CA LEU A 257 13.44 4.38 -5.88
C LEU A 257 13.10 2.90 -6.05
N ALA A 258 13.59 2.27 -7.12
CA ALA A 258 13.38 0.84 -7.37
C ALA A 258 14.00 -0.05 -6.28
N THR A 259 15.18 0.33 -5.76
CA THR A 259 15.86 -0.43 -4.71
C THR A 259 15.08 -0.35 -3.39
N VAL A 260 14.65 0.86 -3.00
CA VAL A 260 13.86 1.07 -1.78
C VAL A 260 12.52 0.35 -1.88
N HIS A 261 11.83 0.40 -3.03
CA HIS A 261 10.61 -0.37 -3.24
C HIS A 261 10.84 -1.88 -3.18
N GLY A 262 11.95 -2.38 -3.72
CA GLY A 262 12.33 -3.80 -3.61
C GLY A 262 12.51 -4.25 -2.15
N VAL A 263 13.20 -3.44 -1.34
CA VAL A 263 13.35 -3.69 0.10
C VAL A 263 11.99 -3.60 0.81
N ALA A 264 11.20 -2.56 0.53
CA ALA A 264 9.87 -2.38 1.11
C ALA A 264 8.96 -3.59 0.84
N GLN A 265 8.93 -4.08 -0.40
CA GLN A 265 8.15 -5.28 -0.75
C GLN A 265 8.69 -6.54 -0.06
N SER A 266 10.00 -6.71 0.03
CA SER A 266 10.61 -7.86 0.71
C SER A 266 10.22 -7.91 2.20
N VAL A 267 10.33 -6.76 2.87
CA VAL A 267 9.95 -6.60 4.28
C VAL A 267 8.44 -6.80 4.47
N ALA A 268 7.60 -6.26 3.58
CA ALA A 268 6.16 -6.46 3.60
C ALA A 268 5.77 -7.94 3.38
N CYS A 269 6.47 -8.67 2.51
CA CYS A 269 6.28 -10.10 2.33
C CYS A 269 6.67 -10.90 3.58
N GLY A 270 7.80 -10.57 4.20
CA GLY A 270 8.19 -11.15 5.49
C GLY A 270 7.13 -10.93 6.57
N ALA A 271 6.60 -9.71 6.67
CA ALA A 271 5.49 -9.39 7.57
C ALA A 271 4.23 -10.24 7.32
N ARG A 272 3.85 -10.44 6.05
CA ARG A 272 2.70 -11.27 5.67
C ARG A 272 2.90 -12.76 5.96
N ALA A 273 4.14 -13.24 6.02
CA ALA A 273 4.45 -14.60 6.43
C ALA A 273 4.39 -14.74 7.96
N VAL A 274 4.94 -13.79 8.70
CA VAL A 274 5.02 -13.84 10.17
C VAL A 274 3.67 -13.58 10.84
N GLY A 275 2.86 -12.65 10.32
CA GLY A 275 1.59 -12.24 10.92
C GLY A 275 0.62 -13.40 11.20
N PRO A 276 0.29 -14.24 10.20
CA PRO A 276 -0.58 -15.40 10.38
C PRO A 276 -0.02 -16.45 11.37
N LEU A 277 1.31 -16.62 11.42
CA LEU A 277 1.95 -17.56 12.36
C LEU A 277 1.75 -17.10 13.80
N LEU A 278 2.02 -15.83 14.09
CA LEU A 278 1.81 -15.24 15.42
C LEU A 278 0.33 -15.23 15.82
N ALA A 279 -0.56 -14.91 14.88
CA ALA A 279 -2.01 -14.97 15.08
C ALA A 279 -2.49 -16.37 15.45
N GLY A 280 -2.09 -17.40 14.68
CA GLY A 280 -2.47 -18.79 14.94
C GLY A 280 -1.95 -19.29 16.28
N TRP A 281 -0.69 -19.01 16.60
CA TRP A 281 -0.09 -19.35 17.90
C TRP A 281 -0.80 -18.65 19.07
N GLY A 282 -1.03 -17.34 18.94
CA GLY A 282 -1.72 -16.54 19.96
C GLY A 282 -3.17 -16.97 20.17
N LEU A 283 -3.90 -17.30 19.10
CA LEU A 283 -5.25 -17.85 19.20
C LEU A 283 -5.26 -19.22 19.88
N GLY A 284 -4.29 -20.09 19.57
CA GLY A 284 -4.14 -21.38 20.25
C GLY A 284 -3.95 -21.24 21.76
N LEU A 285 -3.11 -20.30 22.19
CA LEU A 285 -2.94 -19.96 23.61
C LEU A 285 -4.21 -19.36 24.22
N GLY A 286 -4.88 -18.46 23.51
CA GLY A 286 -6.14 -17.84 23.94
C GLY A 286 -7.26 -18.86 24.13
N LEU A 287 -7.37 -19.84 23.23
CA LEU A 287 -8.32 -20.95 23.34
C LEU A 287 -7.99 -21.88 24.51
N LYS A 288 -6.71 -22.19 24.74
CA LYS A 288 -6.26 -23.05 25.86
C LYS A 288 -6.58 -22.44 27.23
N ASN A 289 -6.45 -21.12 27.36
CA ASN A 289 -6.59 -20.40 28.63
C ASN A 289 -7.93 -19.65 28.78
N ASN A 290 -8.88 -19.80 27.83
CA ASN A 290 -10.13 -19.03 27.77
C ASN A 290 -9.98 -17.50 27.73
N ILE A 291 -8.89 -17.02 27.12
CA ILE A 291 -8.59 -15.59 26.91
C ILE A 291 -8.43 -15.33 25.41
N VAL A 292 -9.48 -15.64 24.63
CA VAL A 292 -9.42 -15.44 23.17
C VAL A 292 -9.33 -13.96 22.82
N GLY A 293 -9.93 -13.07 23.60
CA GLY A 293 -9.79 -11.62 23.43
C GLY A 293 -8.34 -11.13 23.50
N GLY A 294 -7.47 -11.81 24.24
CA GLY A 294 -6.09 -11.40 24.46
C GLY A 294 -5.28 -11.26 23.16
N VAL A 295 -5.41 -12.20 22.22
CA VAL A 295 -4.70 -12.12 20.93
C VAL A 295 -5.21 -10.95 20.07
N TRP A 296 -6.51 -10.67 20.12
CA TRP A 296 -7.13 -9.56 19.39
C TRP A 296 -6.71 -8.20 19.96
N TRP A 297 -6.64 -8.05 21.28
CA TRP A 297 -6.19 -6.80 21.92
C TRP A 297 -4.68 -6.58 21.78
N ALA A 298 -3.88 -7.66 21.82
CA ALA A 298 -2.46 -7.57 21.48
C ALA A 298 -2.27 -7.08 20.04
N LEU A 299 -3.09 -7.58 19.11
CA LEU A 299 -3.08 -7.12 17.73
C LEU A 299 -3.54 -5.66 17.59
N ALA A 300 -4.57 -5.25 18.36
CA ALA A 300 -5.01 -3.86 18.44
C ALA A 300 -3.89 -2.94 18.95
N LEU A 301 -3.13 -3.36 19.97
CA LEU A 301 -1.98 -2.63 20.47
C LEU A 301 -0.92 -2.45 19.39
N ILE A 302 -0.57 -3.50 18.63
CA ILE A 302 0.38 -3.39 17.50
C ILE A 302 -0.11 -2.37 16.46
N ALA A 303 -1.41 -2.36 16.15
CA ALA A 303 -1.98 -1.39 15.21
C ALA A 303 -2.02 0.05 15.77
N ILE A 304 -2.22 0.22 17.08
CA ILE A 304 -2.11 1.53 17.75
C ILE A 304 -0.66 2.03 17.72
N LEU A 305 0.32 1.15 17.96
CA LEU A 305 1.74 1.49 17.86
C LEU A 305 2.10 1.91 16.43
N ASN A 306 1.56 1.21 15.43
CA ASN A 306 1.71 1.61 14.03
C ASN A 306 1.11 3.00 13.78
N TRP A 307 -0.07 3.28 14.33
CA TRP A 307 -0.70 4.58 14.23
C TRP A 307 0.11 5.68 14.92
N ALA A 308 0.65 5.43 16.11
CA ALA A 308 1.55 6.34 16.78
C ALA A 308 2.83 6.60 15.95
N LEU A 309 3.38 5.57 15.31
CA LEU A 309 4.55 5.69 14.43
C LEU A 309 4.30 6.66 13.27
N THR A 310 3.07 6.73 12.73
CA THR A 310 2.73 7.67 11.65
C THR A 310 2.89 9.14 12.04
N TRP A 311 2.88 9.48 13.33
CA TRP A 311 3.12 10.85 13.80
C TRP A 311 4.60 11.24 13.82
N THR A 312 5.49 10.25 13.77
CA THR A 312 6.96 10.48 13.69
C THR A 312 7.47 10.57 12.26
N ILE A 313 6.65 10.18 11.28
CA ILE A 313 6.96 10.23 9.86
C ILE A 313 6.60 11.61 9.31
N PHE A 314 7.47 12.13 8.44
CA PHE A 314 7.24 13.38 7.72
C PHE A 314 7.12 13.07 6.23
N GLU A 315 6.07 13.61 5.61
CA GLU A 315 5.96 13.68 4.16
C GLU A 315 6.80 14.89 3.76
N GLY A 316 7.93 14.68 3.07
CA GLY A 316 8.77 15.78 2.61
C GLY A 316 7.92 16.72 1.76
N ASN A 317 7.92 18.03 2.09
CA ASN A 317 7.09 19.01 1.39
C ASN A 317 7.36 18.97 -0.12
N THR A 318 6.39 18.47 -0.88
CA THR A 318 6.04 19.06 -2.18
C THR A 318 5.27 20.38 -2.02
N GLU A 319 5.05 20.87 -0.79
CA GLU A 319 4.47 22.18 -0.48
C GLU A 319 5.56 23.21 -0.10
N LYS A 320 6.19 23.87 -1.08
CA LYS A 320 6.66 25.25 -0.91
C LYS A 320 5.48 26.17 -1.25
N GLY A 321 4.61 26.47 -0.29
CA GLY A 321 3.37 27.21 -0.58
C GLY A 321 2.63 27.83 0.59
N LYS A 322 3.27 28.05 1.74
CA LYS A 322 2.75 28.89 2.83
C LYS A 322 3.90 29.66 3.49
N GLY A 323 4.47 30.62 2.75
CA GLY A 323 5.20 31.75 3.34
C GLY A 323 4.15 32.78 3.81
N ASP A 324 4.10 33.05 5.10
CA ASP A 324 4.85 34.14 5.72
C ASP A 324 4.06 35.45 5.60
N LYS A 325 3.13 35.63 6.54
CA LYS A 325 2.45 36.91 6.79
C LYS A 325 3.24 37.62 7.89
N THR A 326 4.31 38.31 7.53
CA THR A 326 4.94 39.28 8.42
C THR A 326 5.14 40.61 7.70
N HIS A 327 4.37 41.59 8.20
CA HIS A 327 4.68 43.00 8.28
C HIS A 327 5.23 43.73 7.05
N HIS A 328 4.41 44.64 6.51
CA HIS A 328 4.88 46.01 6.32
C HIS A 328 3.75 47.01 6.63
N SER A 329 4.00 47.85 7.63
CA SER A 329 3.25 49.09 7.89
C SER A 329 3.42 50.06 6.72
N PRO A 330 2.42 50.90 6.42
CA PRO A 330 2.56 51.98 5.48
C PRO A 330 3.21 53.19 6.17
N SER A 331 4.27 53.73 5.57
CA SER A 331 4.74 55.08 5.87
C SER A 331 4.89 55.86 4.57
N GLN A 332 4.04 56.89 4.50
CA GLN A 332 4.02 58.09 3.66
C GLN A 332 3.53 57.96 2.22
#